data_AF-A0A942NIR6-F1
#
_entry.id   AF-A0A942NIR6-F1
#
_cell.length_a   1.000
_cell.length_b   1.000
_cell.length_c   1.000
_cell.angle_alpha   90.00
_cell.angle_beta   90.00
_cell.angle_gamma   90.00
#
_symmetry.space_group_name_H-M   'P 1'
#
loop_
_entity.id
_entity.type
_entity.pdbx_description
1 polymer ?
#
loop_
_entity_poly.entity_id
_entity_poly.type
_entity_poly.pdbx_seq_one_letter_code
_entity_poly.pdbx_strand_id
1 'polypeptide(L)'
;MKKKLWCILAFWGLGTFMVQAQQWTPEEQLELFGYCEKGLLMKELGISEETANKIGQINYWATLQKLKIEANTNDTFATANEVNQEVLKKYKTLSITGDRAKGLISRMNATGCAITQLRYNKSYDTLTKVQLVAAYKTKFRKKIIDQLGVNGRQADMIIDAEAWKQKESSIVAQIAESDFNRIRKSVQLNKEHEKKLVLIDLTEQQKIQAVEFFIQNQL
;
A
#
# COMPACT_ATOMS: atom_id res chain seq x y z
N MET A 1 -21.94 -60.37 26.54
CA MET A 1 -21.80 -58.91 26.39
C MET A 1 -21.11 -58.62 25.06
N LYS A 2 -21.85 -58.09 24.09
CA LYS A 2 -21.34 -57.72 22.75
C LYS A 2 -21.70 -56.25 22.54
N LYS A 3 -20.72 -55.36 22.42
CA LYS A 3 -20.92 -54.01 21.91
C LYS A 3 -19.95 -53.79 20.75
N LYS A 4 -20.49 -53.88 19.54
CA LYS A 4 -19.87 -53.40 18.31
C LYS A 4 -19.98 -51.87 18.34
N LEU A 5 -18.86 -51.16 18.28
CA LEU A 5 -18.86 -49.72 18.03
C LEU A 5 -18.51 -49.51 16.55
N TRP A 6 -19.52 -49.15 15.77
CA TRP A 6 -19.36 -48.49 14.48
C TRP A 6 -19.34 -46.99 14.76
N CYS A 7 -18.26 -46.30 14.43
CA CYS A 7 -18.30 -44.85 14.30
C CYS A 7 -17.67 -44.44 12.96
N ILE A 8 -18.54 -43.76 12.23
CA ILE A 8 -18.46 -43.27 10.86
C ILE A 8 -17.38 -42.19 10.70
N LEU A 9 -16.80 -42.17 9.50
CA LEU A 9 -15.92 -41.15 8.93
C LEU A 9 -16.37 -39.71 9.21
N ALA A 10 -15.46 -38.91 9.75
CA ALA A 10 -15.47 -37.46 9.58
C ALA A 10 -14.15 -37.07 8.90
N PHE A 11 -14.13 -37.16 7.57
CA PHE A 11 -13.10 -36.53 6.76
C PHE A 11 -13.32 -35.02 6.85
N TRP A 12 -12.52 -34.37 7.71
CA TRP A 12 -12.43 -32.91 7.74
C TRP A 12 -11.81 -32.46 6.42
N GLY A 13 -12.65 -32.05 5.47
CA GLY A 13 -12.24 -31.24 4.35
C GLY A 13 -11.74 -29.90 4.88
N LEU A 14 -10.44 -29.80 5.12
CA LEU A 14 -9.73 -28.52 5.20
C LEU A 14 -9.87 -27.85 3.83
N GLY A 15 -10.94 -27.08 3.66
CA GLY A 15 -11.07 -26.15 2.56
C GLY A 15 -9.90 -25.20 2.61
N THR A 16 -8.94 -25.39 1.72
CA THR A 16 -7.95 -24.36 1.41
C THR A 16 -8.72 -23.14 0.92
N PHE A 17 -8.87 -22.13 1.78
CA PHE A 17 -9.16 -20.78 1.32
C PHE A 17 -7.98 -20.35 0.47
N MET A 18 -8.06 -20.60 -0.85
CA MET A 18 -7.23 -19.88 -1.79
C MET A 18 -7.67 -18.42 -1.66
N VAL A 19 -6.88 -17.62 -0.95
CA VAL A 19 -6.92 -16.16 -1.07
C VAL A 19 -6.60 -15.89 -2.53
N GLN A 20 -7.61 -15.71 -3.37
CA GLN A 20 -7.39 -15.17 -4.70
C GLN A 20 -6.68 -13.84 -4.49
N ALA A 21 -5.43 -13.76 -4.92
CA ALA A 21 -4.72 -12.50 -4.96
C ALA A 21 -5.58 -11.54 -5.79
N GLN A 22 -6.02 -10.45 -5.16
CA GLN A 22 -6.75 -9.37 -5.80
C GLN A 22 -6.00 -8.97 -7.09
N GLN A 23 -6.57 -9.28 -8.25
CA GLN A 23 -5.94 -9.06 -9.54
C GLN A 23 -6.37 -7.70 -10.08
N TRP A 24 -5.46 -6.72 -9.99
CA TRP A 24 -5.66 -5.38 -10.52
C TRP A 24 -5.49 -5.32 -12.04
N THR A 25 -6.15 -4.37 -12.70
CA THR A 25 -5.95 -4.15 -14.14
C THR A 25 -4.52 -3.70 -14.43
N PRO A 26 -4.01 -3.84 -15.66
CA PRO A 26 -2.66 -3.37 -16.03
C PRO A 26 -2.42 -1.89 -15.67
N GLU A 27 -3.42 -1.03 -15.84
CA GLU A 27 -3.37 0.39 -15.51
C GLU A 27 -3.27 0.61 -14.00
N GLU A 28 -4.05 -0.14 -13.22
CA GLU A 28 -4.02 -0.10 -11.75
C GLU A 28 -2.69 -0.64 -11.19
N GLN A 29 -2.13 -1.69 -11.79
CA GLN A 29 -0.80 -2.19 -11.44
C GLN A 29 0.30 -1.17 -11.72
N LEU A 30 0.20 -0.43 -12.83
CA LEU A 30 1.13 0.67 -13.13
C LEU A 30 1.02 1.80 -12.11
N GLU A 31 -0.21 2.12 -11.69
CA GLU A 31 -0.45 3.12 -10.65
C GLU A 31 0.12 2.67 -9.29
N LEU A 32 -0.07 1.40 -8.91
CA LEU A 32 0.54 0.80 -7.71
C LEU A 32 2.05 0.82 -7.76
N PHE A 33 2.67 0.50 -8.90
CA PHE A 33 4.10 0.64 -9.10
C PHE A 33 4.55 2.07 -8.79
N GLY A 34 3.81 3.06 -9.28
CA GLY A 34 4.05 4.48 -9.01
C GLY A 34 4.02 4.84 -7.53
N TYR A 35 3.10 4.22 -6.76
CA TYR A 35 2.97 4.44 -5.32
C TYR A 35 4.01 3.70 -4.47
N CYS A 36 4.30 2.45 -4.81
CA CYS A 36 5.02 1.53 -3.93
C CYS A 36 6.48 1.30 -4.31
N GLU A 37 6.76 1.17 -5.61
CA GLU A 37 8.06 0.68 -6.08
C GLU A 37 8.93 1.78 -6.66
N LYS A 38 8.34 2.77 -7.35
CA LYS A 38 9.10 3.77 -8.11
C LYS A 38 10.19 4.45 -7.27
N GLY A 39 9.83 4.95 -6.10
CA GLY A 39 10.77 5.66 -5.24
C GLY A 39 11.88 4.77 -4.66
N LEU A 40 11.55 3.52 -4.33
CA LEU A 40 12.51 2.54 -3.83
C LEU A 40 13.46 2.09 -4.95
N LEU A 41 12.92 1.85 -6.15
CA LEU A 41 13.69 1.53 -7.35
C LEU A 41 14.68 2.63 -7.73
N MET A 42 14.25 3.90 -7.68
CA MET A 42 15.12 5.05 -7.92
C MET A 42 16.33 5.06 -6.96
N LYS A 43 16.09 4.76 -5.68
CA LYS A 43 17.14 4.70 -4.66
C LYS A 43 18.07 3.50 -4.86
N GLU A 44 17.51 2.31 -5.06
CA GLU A 44 18.28 1.06 -5.23
C GLU A 44 19.19 1.07 -6.46
N LEU A 45 18.70 1.63 -7.56
CA LEU A 45 19.42 1.63 -8.83
C LEU A 45 20.16 2.95 -9.11
N GLY A 46 19.95 3.98 -8.29
CA GLY A 46 20.53 5.31 -8.54
C GLY A 46 20.07 5.92 -9.86
N ILE A 47 18.82 5.65 -10.27
CA ILE A 47 18.26 6.10 -11.56
C ILE A 47 17.36 7.31 -11.41
N SER A 48 17.21 8.08 -12.50
CA SER A 48 16.29 9.21 -12.54
C SER A 48 14.82 8.77 -12.45
N GLU A 49 13.95 9.71 -12.05
CA GLU A 49 12.50 9.49 -12.07
C GLU A 49 12.00 9.14 -13.48
N GLU A 50 12.54 9.80 -14.52
CA GLU A 50 12.21 9.51 -15.91
C GLU A 50 12.53 8.04 -16.26
N THR A 51 13.69 7.55 -15.85
CA THR A 51 14.09 6.15 -16.08
C THR A 51 13.17 5.18 -15.32
N ALA A 52 12.85 5.50 -14.07
CA ALA A 52 11.92 4.69 -13.28
C ALA A 52 10.50 4.64 -13.89
N ASN A 53 10.02 5.77 -14.43
CA ASN A 53 8.76 5.81 -15.16
C ASN A 53 8.82 4.93 -16.43
N LYS A 54 9.92 4.99 -17.20
CA LYS A 54 10.10 4.12 -18.38
C LYS A 54 10.09 2.64 -18.01
N ILE A 55 10.67 2.25 -16.87
CA ILE A 55 10.62 0.86 -16.37
C ILE A 55 9.17 0.44 -16.10
N GLY A 56 8.39 1.28 -15.41
CA GLY A 56 6.97 1.03 -15.17
C GLY A 56 6.20 0.85 -16.47
N GLN A 57 6.43 1.72 -17.46
CA GLN A 57 5.79 1.64 -18.79
C GLN A 57 6.18 0.38 -19.57
N ILE A 58 7.45 -0.04 -19.51
CA ILE A 58 7.91 -1.29 -20.14
C ILE A 58 7.19 -2.49 -19.52
N ASN A 59 7.05 -2.52 -18.19
CA ASN A 59 6.35 -3.60 -17.53
C ASN A 59 4.84 -3.58 -17.83
N TYR A 60 4.22 -2.40 -17.85
CA TYR A 60 2.81 -2.24 -18.23
C TYR A 60 2.56 -2.78 -19.64
N TRP A 61 3.39 -2.38 -20.60
CA TRP A 61 3.35 -2.89 -21.97
C TRP A 61 3.51 -4.42 -21.98
N ALA A 62 4.45 -4.97 -21.22
CA ALA A 62 4.68 -6.41 -21.16
C ALA A 62 3.47 -7.17 -20.62
N THR A 63 2.80 -6.65 -19.59
CA THR A 63 1.55 -7.20 -19.04
C THR A 63 0.46 -7.20 -20.12
N LEU A 64 0.28 -6.10 -20.86
CA LEU A 64 -0.69 -6.06 -21.96
C LEU A 64 -0.39 -7.10 -23.05
N GLN A 65 0.88 -7.27 -23.43
CA GLN A 65 1.24 -8.28 -24.43
C GLN A 65 0.93 -9.69 -23.94
N LYS A 66 1.23 -10.01 -22.67
CA LYS A 66 0.93 -11.32 -22.08
C LYS A 66 -0.56 -11.60 -22.02
N LEU A 67 -1.37 -10.62 -21.63
CA LEU A 67 -2.83 -10.74 -21.66
C LEU A 67 -3.38 -10.98 -23.08
N LYS A 68 -2.82 -10.31 -24.10
CA LYS A 68 -3.18 -10.57 -25.50
C LYS A 68 -2.82 -12.00 -25.94
N ILE A 69 -1.70 -12.55 -25.46
CA ILE A 69 -1.30 -13.94 -25.73
C ILE A 69 -2.29 -14.90 -25.09
N GLU A 70 -2.62 -14.69 -23.81
CA GLU A 70 -3.62 -15.51 -23.09
C GLU A 70 -4.99 -15.47 -23.79
N ALA A 71 -5.34 -14.32 -24.38
CA ALA A 71 -6.56 -14.15 -25.16
C ALA A 71 -6.46 -14.65 -26.62
N ASN A 72 -5.32 -15.19 -27.06
CA ASN A 72 -5.03 -15.57 -28.45
C ASN A 72 -5.27 -14.44 -29.48
N THR A 73 -4.94 -13.20 -29.10
CA THR A 73 -5.10 -11.98 -29.93
C THR A 73 -3.77 -11.25 -30.17
N ASN A 74 -2.65 -11.89 -29.81
CA ASN A 74 -1.33 -11.30 -30.01
C ASN A 74 -0.75 -11.73 -31.36
N ASP A 75 -0.63 -10.76 -32.28
CA ASP A 75 -0.08 -11.01 -33.63
C ASP A 75 1.45 -10.88 -33.69
N THR A 76 2.10 -10.47 -32.58
CA THR A 76 3.54 -10.18 -32.54
C THR A 76 4.34 -11.23 -31.78
N PHE A 77 3.80 -11.71 -30.66
CA PHE A 77 4.46 -12.67 -29.78
C PHE A 77 3.56 -13.89 -29.57
N ALA A 78 4.14 -15.08 -29.66
CA ALA A 78 3.47 -16.35 -29.41
C ALA A 78 3.55 -16.75 -27.93
N THR A 79 4.61 -16.32 -27.21
CA THR A 79 4.81 -16.74 -25.81
C THR A 79 5.20 -15.60 -24.87
N ALA A 80 4.88 -15.75 -23.59
CA ALA A 80 5.30 -14.81 -22.54
C ALA A 80 6.83 -14.68 -22.44
N ASN A 81 7.58 -15.72 -22.84
CA ASN A 81 9.04 -15.68 -22.85
C ASN A 81 9.60 -14.76 -23.93
N GLU A 82 8.98 -14.71 -25.12
CA GLU A 82 9.37 -13.76 -26.17
C GLU A 82 9.14 -12.32 -25.72
N VAL A 83 8.01 -12.06 -25.05
CA VAL A 83 7.73 -10.76 -24.43
C VAL A 83 8.81 -10.41 -23.41
N ASN A 84 9.19 -11.35 -22.53
CA ASN A 84 10.23 -11.12 -21.53
C ASN A 84 11.60 -10.83 -22.17
N GLN A 85 11.97 -11.52 -23.26
CA GLN A 85 13.19 -11.22 -24.00
C GLN A 85 13.18 -9.80 -24.57
N GLU A 86 12.04 -9.35 -25.09
CA GLU A 86 11.89 -7.99 -25.60
C GLU A 86 11.94 -6.95 -24.47
N VAL A 87 11.38 -7.25 -23.29
CA VAL A 87 11.54 -6.42 -22.09
C VAL A 87 13.03 -6.26 -21.72
N LEU A 88 13.80 -7.34 -21.73
CA LEU A 88 15.24 -7.29 -21.44
C LEU A 88 16.00 -6.41 -22.45
N LYS A 89 15.62 -6.43 -23.73
CA LYS A 89 16.18 -5.50 -24.74
C LYS A 89 15.84 -4.05 -24.42
N LYS A 90 14.58 -3.77 -24.06
CA LYS A 90 14.13 -2.42 -23.66
C LYS A 90 14.82 -1.93 -22.39
N TYR A 91 15.13 -2.81 -21.43
CA TYR A 91 15.93 -2.44 -20.26
C TYR A 91 17.39 -2.17 -20.60
N LYS A 92 17.97 -2.92 -21.53
CA LYS A 92 19.33 -2.69 -21.99
C LYS A 92 19.51 -1.29 -22.60
N THR A 93 18.50 -0.74 -23.29
CA THR A 93 18.56 0.64 -23.80
C THR A 93 18.51 1.70 -22.68
N LEU A 94 18.02 1.34 -21.50
CA LEU A 94 18.10 2.14 -20.27
C LEU A 94 19.37 1.89 -19.46
N SER A 95 20.36 1.17 -20.02
CA SER A 95 21.58 0.74 -19.34
C SER A 95 21.34 -0.20 -18.14
N ILE A 96 20.19 -0.88 -18.09
CA ILE A 96 19.84 -1.86 -17.06
C ILE A 96 20.07 -3.26 -17.64
N THR A 97 21.00 -4.02 -17.08
CA THR A 97 21.46 -5.29 -17.65
C THR A 97 21.60 -6.40 -16.61
N GLY A 98 21.82 -7.63 -17.07
CA GLY A 98 22.11 -8.78 -16.21
C GLY A 98 20.96 -9.12 -15.25
N ASP A 99 21.31 -9.53 -14.05
CA ASP A 99 20.33 -9.97 -13.04
C ASP A 99 19.45 -8.83 -12.53
N ARG A 100 19.96 -7.58 -12.58
CA ARG A 100 19.14 -6.39 -12.28
C ARG A 100 17.94 -6.31 -13.23
N ALA A 101 18.16 -6.47 -14.53
CA ALA A 101 17.10 -6.43 -15.53
C ALA A 101 16.06 -7.55 -15.34
N LYS A 102 16.51 -8.77 -15.03
CA LYS A 102 15.62 -9.90 -14.77
C LYS A 102 14.73 -9.66 -13.54
N GLY A 103 15.30 -9.10 -12.48
CA GLY A 103 14.57 -8.79 -11.24
C GLY A 103 13.45 -7.78 -11.42
N LEU A 104 13.52 -6.89 -12.42
CA LEU A 104 12.48 -5.87 -12.66
C LEU A 104 11.21 -6.42 -13.30
N ILE A 105 11.31 -7.55 -14.01
CA ILE A 105 10.16 -8.15 -14.73
C ILE A 105 9.06 -8.57 -13.75
N SER A 106 9.42 -8.95 -12.52
CA SER A 106 8.49 -9.40 -11.48
C SER A 106 7.98 -8.28 -10.54
N ARG A 107 8.49 -7.04 -10.67
CA ARG A 107 8.22 -5.97 -9.69
C ARG A 107 6.92 -5.19 -9.89
N MET A 108 6.16 -5.46 -10.95
CA MET A 108 4.82 -4.85 -11.09
C MET A 108 3.77 -5.42 -10.13
N ASN A 109 4.08 -6.52 -9.43
CA ASN A 109 3.17 -7.19 -8.50
C ASN A 109 3.27 -6.64 -7.06
N ALA A 110 3.78 -5.42 -6.88
CA ALA A 110 3.93 -4.83 -5.57
C ALA A 110 2.55 -4.62 -4.92
N THR A 111 2.30 -5.38 -3.86
CA THR A 111 1.10 -5.25 -3.04
C THR A 111 1.44 -4.56 -1.73
N GLY A 112 0.58 -3.63 -1.32
CA GLY A 112 0.46 -3.24 0.08
C GLY A 112 1.60 -2.44 0.73
N CYS A 113 2.21 -1.47 0.03
CA CYS A 113 3.11 -0.52 0.68
C CYS A 113 2.39 0.45 1.64
N ALA A 114 3.11 1.02 2.62
CA ALA A 114 2.50 1.81 3.70
C ALA A 114 1.59 2.96 3.22
N ILE A 115 1.92 3.63 2.11
CA ILE A 115 1.13 4.75 1.58
C ILE A 115 -0.23 4.32 1.01
N THR A 116 -0.39 3.06 0.58
CA THR A 116 -1.66 2.52 0.07
C THR A 116 -2.54 1.93 1.16
N GLN A 117 -2.01 1.76 2.37
CA GLN A 117 -2.74 1.17 3.49
C GLN A 117 -3.72 2.18 4.11
N LEU A 118 -4.97 1.76 4.23
CA LEU A 118 -5.97 2.44 5.03
C LEU A 118 -5.87 1.96 6.49
N ARG A 119 -5.69 2.88 7.42
CA ARG A 119 -5.70 2.58 8.85
C ARG A 119 -6.78 3.41 9.51
N TYR A 120 -7.78 2.72 10.07
CA TYR A 120 -8.87 3.35 10.77
C TYR A 120 -9.33 2.45 11.92
N ASN A 121 -9.82 3.08 12.98
CA ASN A 121 -10.38 2.37 14.11
C ASN A 121 -11.90 2.57 14.12
N LYS A 122 -12.64 1.49 13.86
CA LYS A 122 -14.12 1.48 13.86
C LYS A 122 -14.71 2.00 15.17
N SER A 123 -14.01 1.85 16.30
CA SER A 123 -14.46 2.37 17.59
C SER A 123 -14.57 3.90 17.61
N TYR A 124 -13.93 4.61 16.68
CA TYR A 124 -13.99 6.07 16.58
C TYR A 124 -15.13 6.57 15.68
N ASP A 125 -15.88 5.67 15.05
CA ASP A 125 -16.97 6.04 14.14
C ASP A 125 -18.09 6.79 14.87
N THR A 126 -18.37 6.40 16.12
CA THR A 126 -19.38 7.02 17.00
C THR A 126 -18.95 8.36 17.59
N LEU A 127 -17.66 8.71 17.50
CA LEU A 127 -17.13 9.97 18.02
C LEU A 127 -17.12 11.02 16.91
N THR A 128 -17.59 12.23 17.22
CA THR A 128 -17.32 13.42 16.41
C THR A 128 -15.82 13.75 16.44
N LYS A 129 -15.32 14.52 15.46
CA LYS A 129 -13.91 14.97 15.46
C LYS A 129 -13.56 15.68 16.77
N VAL A 130 -14.45 16.54 17.27
CA VAL A 130 -14.24 17.30 18.51
C VAL A 130 -14.10 16.38 19.73
N GLN A 131 -14.97 15.38 19.84
CA GLN A 131 -14.89 14.38 20.91
C GLN A 131 -13.62 13.54 20.82
N LEU A 132 -13.22 13.16 19.60
CA LEU A 132 -11.99 12.40 19.37
C LEU A 132 -10.73 13.20 19.75
N VAL A 133 -10.67 14.47 19.36
CA VAL A 133 -9.59 15.39 19.76
C VAL A 133 -9.55 15.56 21.28
N ALA A 134 -10.69 15.76 21.93
CA ALA A 134 -10.76 15.91 23.39
C ALA A 134 -10.29 14.65 24.12
N ALA A 135 -10.68 13.47 23.63
CA ALA A 135 -10.24 12.18 24.18
C ALA A 135 -8.73 11.99 24.02
N TYR A 136 -8.17 12.24 22.83
CA TYR A 136 -6.73 12.18 22.59
C TYR A 136 -5.95 13.18 23.46
N LYS A 137 -6.43 14.42 23.58
CA LYS A 137 -5.77 15.42 24.42
C LYS A 137 -5.72 14.99 25.89
N THR A 138 -6.83 14.47 26.40
CA THR A 138 -6.92 13.97 27.78
C THR A 138 -5.97 12.80 28.03
N LYS A 139 -5.89 11.84 27.10
CA LYS A 139 -5.13 10.60 27.31
C LYS A 139 -3.65 10.70 26.94
N PHE A 140 -3.30 11.47 25.90
CA PHE A 140 -2.00 11.35 25.23
C PHE A 140 -1.21 12.65 25.08
N ARG A 141 -1.80 13.84 25.28
CA ARG A 141 -1.10 15.12 25.02
C ARG A 141 0.25 15.23 25.71
N LYS A 142 0.31 14.93 27.01
CA LYS A 142 1.57 14.96 27.77
C LYS A 142 2.58 13.96 27.23
N LYS A 143 2.13 12.73 26.93
CA LYS A 143 3.00 11.68 26.38
C LYS A 143 3.58 12.07 25.02
N ILE A 144 2.81 12.74 24.16
CA ILE A 144 3.28 13.25 22.86
C ILE A 144 4.35 14.32 23.07
N ILE A 145 4.11 15.30 23.95
CA ILE A 145 5.09 16.34 24.31
C ILE A 145 6.40 15.71 24.78
N ASP A 146 6.30 14.78 25.74
CA ASP A 146 7.46 14.17 26.38
C ASP A 146 8.24 13.25 25.42
N GLN A 147 7.55 12.46 24.58
CA GLN A 147 8.20 11.49 23.68
C GLN A 147 8.76 12.12 22.40
N LEU A 148 8.09 13.13 21.84
CA LEU A 148 8.51 13.76 20.58
C LEU A 148 9.34 15.03 20.83
N GLY A 149 9.43 15.52 22.08
CA GLY A 149 10.14 16.76 22.41
C GLY A 149 9.54 17.99 21.74
N VAL A 150 8.20 18.03 21.62
CA VAL A 150 7.46 19.10 20.95
C VAL A 150 6.75 20.00 21.96
N ASN A 151 6.43 21.24 21.59
CA ASN A 151 5.66 22.12 22.47
C ASN A 151 4.17 21.75 22.48
N GLY A 152 3.42 22.32 23.43
CA GLY A 152 1.99 22.02 23.59
C GLY A 152 1.12 22.34 22.37
N ARG A 153 1.45 23.40 21.62
CA ARG A 153 0.74 23.76 20.39
C ARG A 153 0.98 22.73 19.29
N GLN A 154 2.22 22.30 19.11
CA GLN A 154 2.58 21.25 18.16
C GLN A 154 1.88 19.93 18.50
N ALA A 155 1.87 19.53 19.78
CA ALA A 155 1.16 18.33 20.23
C ALA A 155 -0.36 18.41 19.93
N ASP A 156 -0.98 19.58 20.15
CA ASP A 156 -2.39 19.79 19.83
C ASP A 156 -2.67 19.70 18.31
N MET A 157 -1.77 20.21 17.47
CA MET A 157 -1.88 20.12 16.01
C MET A 157 -1.67 18.68 15.51
N ILE A 158 -0.73 17.93 16.11
CA ILE A 158 -0.49 16.51 15.81
C ILE A 158 -1.77 15.69 16.12
N ILE A 159 -2.39 15.94 17.27
CA ILE A 159 -3.66 15.30 17.65
C ILE A 159 -4.78 15.65 16.67
N ASP A 160 -4.89 16.93 16.26
CA ASP A 160 -5.93 17.34 15.31
C ASP A 160 -5.75 16.68 13.94
N ALA A 161 -4.51 16.57 13.46
CA ALA A 161 -4.16 15.90 12.21
C ALA A 161 -4.53 14.40 12.25
N GLU A 162 -4.21 13.71 13.35
CA GLU A 162 -4.59 12.30 13.52
C GLU A 162 -6.11 12.12 13.62
N ALA A 163 -6.78 12.94 14.43
CA ALA A 163 -8.23 12.86 14.58
C ALA A 163 -8.94 13.10 13.24
N TRP A 164 -8.46 14.07 12.45
CA TRP A 164 -8.91 14.26 11.07
C TRP A 164 -8.68 13.01 10.23
N LYS A 165 -7.46 12.45 10.23
CA LYS A 165 -7.11 11.25 9.45
C LYS A 165 -8.03 10.08 9.79
N GLN A 166 -8.32 9.84 11.06
CA GLN A 166 -9.22 8.78 11.50
C GLN A 166 -10.63 8.97 10.93
N LYS A 167 -11.19 10.19 10.98
CA LYS A 167 -12.53 10.45 10.45
C LYS A 167 -12.61 10.32 8.93
N GLU A 168 -11.62 10.83 8.20
CA GLU A 168 -11.57 10.65 6.74
C GLU A 168 -11.35 9.18 6.37
N SER A 169 -10.54 8.45 7.15
CA SER A 169 -10.30 7.03 6.88
C SER A 169 -11.59 6.21 7.03
N SER A 170 -12.46 6.54 7.99
CA SER A 170 -13.78 5.91 8.13
C SER A 170 -14.70 6.13 6.92
N ILE A 171 -14.56 7.26 6.21
CA ILE A 171 -15.30 7.52 4.96
C ILE A 171 -14.74 6.65 3.83
N VAL A 172 -13.41 6.60 3.68
CA VAL A 172 -12.75 5.75 2.68
C VAL A 172 -13.04 4.27 2.93
N ALA A 173 -13.19 3.87 4.19
CA ALA A 173 -13.51 2.50 4.57
C ALA A 173 -14.89 2.01 4.10
N GLN A 174 -15.78 2.90 3.67
CA GLN A 174 -17.07 2.53 3.06
C GLN A 174 -16.92 2.05 1.61
N ILE A 175 -15.78 2.32 0.97
CA ILE A 175 -15.46 1.78 -0.36
C ILE A 175 -15.06 0.31 -0.19
N ALA A 176 -15.58 -0.55 -1.06
CA ALA A 176 -15.29 -1.99 -1.02
C ALA A 176 -13.78 -2.26 -1.10
N GLU A 177 -13.30 -3.28 -0.39
CA GLU A 177 -11.87 -3.62 -0.37
C GLU A 177 -11.34 -4.02 -1.75
N SER A 178 -12.23 -4.54 -2.59
CA SER A 178 -11.93 -4.94 -3.96
C SER A 178 -11.96 -3.80 -4.98
N ASP A 179 -12.39 -2.59 -4.59
CA ASP A 179 -12.40 -1.42 -5.45
C ASP A 179 -11.09 -0.64 -5.32
N PHE A 180 -10.34 -0.55 -6.42
CA PHE A 180 -9.06 0.16 -6.48
C PHE A 180 -9.16 1.63 -6.08
N ASN A 181 -10.33 2.25 -6.23
CA ASN A 181 -10.56 3.62 -5.76
C ASN A 181 -10.35 3.75 -4.24
N ARG A 182 -10.55 2.69 -3.45
CA ARG A 182 -10.18 2.67 -2.02
C ARG A 182 -8.69 2.94 -1.83
N ILE A 183 -7.84 2.35 -2.67
CA ILE A 183 -6.39 2.57 -2.65
C ILE A 183 -6.06 4.01 -3.04
N ARG A 184 -6.63 4.51 -4.14
CA ARG A 184 -6.41 5.91 -4.59
C ARG A 184 -6.75 6.91 -3.50
N LYS A 185 -7.91 6.74 -2.85
CA LYS A 185 -8.36 7.58 -1.74
C LYS A 185 -7.48 7.44 -0.50
N SER A 186 -7.02 6.23 -0.20
CA SER A 186 -6.07 6.00 0.90
C SER A 186 -4.73 6.70 0.66
N VAL A 187 -4.18 6.65 -0.55
CA VAL A 187 -2.96 7.37 -0.94
C VAL A 187 -3.16 8.88 -0.82
N GLN A 188 -4.27 9.40 -1.34
CA GLN A 188 -4.60 10.83 -1.23
C GLN A 188 -4.67 11.27 0.23
N LEU A 189 -5.36 10.49 1.07
CA LEU A 189 -5.51 10.74 2.49
C LEU A 189 -4.16 10.72 3.22
N ASN A 190 -3.32 9.72 2.97
CA ASN A 190 -2.01 9.60 3.60
C ASN A 190 -1.07 10.75 3.20
N LYS A 191 -1.08 11.17 1.94
CA LYS A 191 -0.33 12.35 1.46
C LYS A 191 -0.81 13.64 2.13
N GLU A 192 -2.11 13.81 2.28
CA GLU A 192 -2.67 15.00 2.92
C GLU A 192 -2.36 15.01 4.43
N HIS A 193 -2.36 13.85 5.10
CA HIS A 193 -1.89 13.74 6.48
C HIS A 193 -0.42 14.16 6.62
N GLU A 194 0.45 13.66 5.73
CA GLU A 194 1.86 14.04 5.70
C GLU A 194 2.03 15.57 5.52
N LYS A 195 1.29 16.18 4.59
CA LYS A 195 1.28 17.64 4.42
C LYS A 195 0.85 18.36 5.69
N LYS A 196 -0.18 17.88 6.39
CA LYS A 196 -0.60 18.46 7.67
C LYS A 196 0.53 18.41 8.70
N LEU A 197 1.26 17.30 8.80
CA LEU A 197 2.41 17.18 9.71
C LEU A 197 3.58 18.09 9.30
N VAL A 198 3.84 18.28 8.00
CA VAL A 198 4.85 19.21 7.49
C VAL A 198 4.58 20.64 7.95
N LEU A 199 3.31 21.06 8.00
CA LEU A 199 2.91 22.41 8.43
C LEU A 199 3.05 22.66 9.95
N ILE A 200 3.37 21.64 10.76
CA ILE A 200 3.50 21.74 12.22
C ILE A 200 4.94 22.13 12.64
N ASP A 201 5.84 22.38 11.67
CA ASP A 201 7.25 22.69 11.93
C ASP A 201 7.93 21.60 12.77
N LEU A 202 7.76 20.34 12.33
CA LEU A 202 8.37 19.16 12.92
C LEU A 202 9.59 18.74 12.10
N THR A 203 10.60 18.20 12.77
CA THR A 203 11.68 17.46 12.08
C THR A 203 11.14 16.18 11.44
N GLU A 204 11.83 15.64 10.44
CA GLU A 204 11.42 14.36 9.81
C GLU A 204 11.31 13.21 10.81
N GLN A 205 12.23 13.15 11.79
CA GLN A 205 12.19 12.14 12.84
C GLN A 205 10.93 12.27 13.71
N GLN A 206 10.55 13.48 14.09
CA GLN A 206 9.34 13.73 14.87
C GLN A 206 8.07 13.39 14.09
N LYS A 207 8.03 13.60 12.77
CA LYS A 207 6.90 13.20 11.91
C LYS A 207 6.72 11.69 11.91
N ILE A 208 7.81 10.94 11.74
CA ILE A 208 7.80 9.47 11.77
C ILE A 208 7.32 8.98 13.15
N GLN A 209 7.89 9.53 14.23
CA GLN A 209 7.51 9.20 15.60
C GLN A 209 6.05 9.53 15.91
N ALA A 210 5.50 10.63 15.39
CA ALA A 210 4.10 10.98 15.55
C ALA A 210 3.17 9.95 14.91
N VAL A 211 3.50 9.48 13.71
CA VAL A 211 2.74 8.42 13.04
C VAL A 211 2.83 7.11 13.82
N GLU A 212 4.03 6.71 14.25
CA GLU A 212 4.25 5.51 15.06
C GLU A 212 3.53 5.57 16.41
N PHE A 213 3.50 6.74 17.04
CA PHE A 213 2.82 6.97 18.30
C PHE A 213 1.36 6.53 18.20
N PHE A 214 0.61 7.01 17.23
CA PHE A 214 -0.82 6.67 17.11
C PHE A 214 -1.05 5.24 16.65
N ILE A 215 -0.13 4.64 15.90
CA ILE A 215 -0.19 3.20 15.58
C ILE A 215 -0.13 2.35 16.87
N GLN A 216 0.72 2.74 17.82
CA GLN A 216 0.92 2.03 19.08
C GLN A 216 -0.08 2.42 20.17
N ASN A 217 -0.67 3.62 20.08
CA ASN A 217 -1.49 4.21 21.13
C ASN A 217 -2.88 4.57 20.58
N GLN A 218 -3.76 3.58 20.59
CA GLN A 218 -5.18 3.77 20.31
C GLN A 218 -5.93 4.18 21.60
N LEU A 219 -6.93 5.05 21.49
CA LEU A 219 -7.88 5.36 22.56
C LEU A 219 -8.56 4.10 23.09
#